data_AF-A0A3S4KIN1-F1
#
_entry.id   AF-A0A3S4KIN1-F1
#
_cell.length_a   1.000
_cell.length_b   1.000
_cell.length_c   1.000
_cell.angle_alpha   90.00
_cell.angle_beta   90.00
_cell.angle_gamma   90.00
#
_symmetry.space_group_name_H-M   'P 1'
#
loop_
_entity.id
_entity.type
_entity.pdbx_description
1 polymer ?
#
loop_
_entity_poly.entity_id
_entity_poly.type
_entity_poly.pdbx_seq_one_letter_code
_entity_poly.pdbx_strand_id
1 'polypeptide(L)' 'MWSYLEGEISYDEMVYRGVCATRQLAKRQITWLRGWEGVHWLDSEKPEQARDEVLQVVGAIAG' A
#
# COMPACT_ATOMS: atom_id res chain seq x y z
N MET A 1 -12.79 -10.76 11.28
CA MET A 1 -12.09 -11.88 11.93
C MET A 1 -12.69 -12.15 13.29
N TRP A 2 -12.62 -11.21 14.24
CA TRP A 2 -13.13 -11.42 15.60
C TRP A 2 -14.60 -11.89 15.63
N SER A 3 -15.52 -11.16 15.00
CA SER A 3 -16.92 -11.58 14.85
C SER A 3 -17.14 -12.95 14.19
N TYR A 4 -16.21 -13.44 13.36
CA TYR A 4 -16.30 -14.79 12.82
C TYR A 4 -15.89 -15.84 13.85
N LEU A 5 -14.84 -15.56 14.64
CA LEU A 5 -14.40 -16.42 15.73
C LEU A 5 -15.44 -16.51 16.84
N GLU A 6 -16.22 -15.45 17.04
CA GLU A 6 -17.38 -15.43 17.96
C GLU A 6 -18.66 -16.05 17.36
N GLY A 7 -18.63 -16.47 16.10
CA GLY A 7 -19.77 -17.10 15.42
C GLY A 7 -20.88 -16.14 14.96
N GLU A 8 -20.63 -14.82 14.99
CA GLU A 8 -21.60 -13.77 14.64
C GLU A 8 -21.76 -13.60 13.11
N ILE A 9 -20.72 -13.92 12.34
CA ILE A 9 -20.72 -13.81 10.87
C ILE A 9 -20.15 -15.07 10.22
N SER A 10 -20.50 -15.32 8.95
CA SER A 10 -19.93 -16.42 8.17
C SER A 10 -18.47 -16.17 7.78
N TYR A 11 -17.79 -17.24 7.36
CA TYR A 11 -16.43 -17.14 6.81
C TYR A 11 -16.36 -16.23 5.59
N ASP A 12 -17.29 -16.38 4.64
CA ASP A 12 -17.32 -15.58 3.41
C ASP A 12 -17.53 -14.09 3.71
N GLU A 13 -18.41 -13.76 4.66
CA GLU A 13 -18.62 -12.39 5.11
C GLU A 13 -17.36 -11.81 5.78
N MET A 14 -16.66 -12.62 6.57
CA MET A 14 -15.40 -12.24 7.18
C MET A 14 -14.31 -11.94 6.14
N VAL A 15 -14.18 -12.78 5.11
CA VAL A 15 -13.24 -12.57 4.00
C VAL A 15 -13.60 -11.29 3.24
N TYR A 16 -14.88 -11.12 2.88
CA TYR A 16 -15.35 -9.92 2.18
C TYR A 16 -15.03 -8.64 2.95
N ARG A 17 -15.38 -8.59 4.24
CA ARG A 17 -15.08 -7.44 5.11
C ARG A 17 -13.57 -7.20 5.24
N GLY A 18 -12.78 -8.27 5.35
CA GLY A 18 -11.32 -8.19 5.42
C GLY A 18 -10.73 -7.52 4.17
N VAL A 19 -11.14 -7.97 2.99
CA VAL A 19 -10.70 -7.40 1.70
C VAL A 19 -11.14 -5.94 1.56
N CYS A 20 -12.38 -5.61 1.95
CA CYS A 20 -12.87 -4.23 1.93
C CYS A 20 -12.06 -3.33 2.87
N ALA A 21 -11.78 -3.79 4.09
CA ALA A 21 -11.01 -3.03 5.08
C ALA A 21 -9.57 -2.76 4.61
N THR A 22 -8.89 -3.76 4.03
CA THR A 22 -7.51 -3.59 3.55
C THR A 22 -7.42 -2.70 2.31
N ARG A 23 -8.39 -2.76 1.39
CA ARG A 23 -8.49 -1.79 0.28
C ARG A 23 -8.69 -0.36 0.76
N GLN A 24 -9.56 -0.16 1.75
CA GLN A 24 -9.78 1.16 2.34
C GLN A 24 -8.53 1.68 3.04
N LEU A 25 -7.80 0.81 3.75
CA LEU A 25 -6.52 1.16 4.35
C LEU A 25 -5.50 1.61 3.29
N ALA A 26 -5.28 0.79 2.25
CA ALA A 26 -4.36 1.12 1.17
C ALA A 26 -4.74 2.43 0.46
N LYS A 27 -6.04 2.65 0.20
CA LYS A 27 -6.54 3.90 -0.37
C LYS A 27 -6.20 5.11 0.52
N ARG A 28 -6.42 5.01 1.84
CA ARG A 28 -6.08 6.09 2.79
C ARG A 28 -4.58 6.37 2.82
N GLN A 29 -3.74 5.32 2.83
CA GLN A 29 -2.28 5.45 2.78
C GLN A 29 -1.84 6.21 1.53
N ILE A 30 -2.34 5.84 0.35
CA ILE A 30 -2.04 6.53 -0.91
C ILE A 30 -2.54 7.98 -0.87
N THR A 31 -3.75 8.23 -0.36
CA THR A 31 -4.28 9.60 -0.22
C THR A 31 -3.38 10.46 0.65
N TRP A 32 -2.85 9.94 1.76
CA TRP A 32 -1.92 10.68 2.61
C TRP A 32 -0.58 10.95 1.92
N LEU A 33 0.00 9.94 1.26
CA LEU A 33 1.26 10.09 0.53
C LEU A 33 1.17 11.12 -0.61
N ARG A 34 0.00 11.28 -1.24
CA ARG A 34 -0.23 12.33 -2.25
C ARG A 34 -0.15 13.75 -1.69
N GLY A 35 -0.33 13.92 -0.38
CA GLY A 35 -0.20 15.22 0.29
C GLY A 35 1.21 15.51 0.80
N TRP A 36 2.16 14.59 0.61
CA TRP A 36 3.55 14.78 1.06
C TRP A 36 4.38 15.43 -0.06
N GLU A 37 5.20 16.40 0.32
CA GLU A 37 6.20 16.99 -0.58
C GLU A 37 7.45 16.08 -0.67
N GLY A 38 8.13 16.11 -1.82
CA GLY A 38 9.38 15.35 -2.01
C GLY A 38 9.19 13.83 -2.15
N VAL A 39 7.98 13.34 -2.40
CA VAL A 39 7.75 11.91 -2.68
C VAL A 39 8.08 11.58 -4.13
N HIS A 40 9.06 10.71 -4.34
CA HIS A 40 9.33 10.08 -5.63
C HIS A 40 8.51 8.78 -5.74
N TRP A 41 7.61 8.69 -6.72
CA TRP A 41 6.74 7.53 -6.89
C TRP A 41 7.42 6.47 -7.77
N LEU A 42 7.42 5.23 -7.29
CA LEU A 42 7.98 4.08 -8.01
C LEU A 42 6.86 3.14 -8.47
N ASP A 43 6.98 2.64 -9.70
CA ASP A 43 6.04 1.68 -10.26
C ASP A 43 6.36 0.26 -9.78
N SER A 44 5.45 -0.32 -8.99
CA SER A 44 5.61 -1.68 -8.44
C SER A 44 5.54 -2.78 -9.50
N GLU A 45 4.96 -2.50 -10.67
CA GLU A 45 4.92 -3.45 -11.80
C GLU A 45 6.23 -3.43 -12.61
N LYS A 46 7.14 -2.48 -12.34
CA LYS A 46 8.41 -2.30 -13.06
C LYS A 46 9.60 -2.24 -12.10
N PRO A 47 9.93 -3.34 -11.41
CA PRO A 47 10.95 -3.35 -10.35
C PRO A 47 12.35 -2.95 -10.84
N GLU A 48 12.74 -3.32 -12.07
CA GLU A 48 14.05 -2.93 -12.63
C GLU A 48 14.14 -1.43 -12.89
N GLN A 49 13.07 -0.84 -13.45
CA GLN A 49 13.00 0.61 -13.66
C GLN A 49 13.01 1.34 -12.31
N ALA A 50 12.21 0.87 -11.34
CA ALA A 50 12.17 1.45 -10.01
C ALA A 50 13.54 1.41 -9.31
N ARG A 51 14.29 0.31 -9.45
CA ARG A 51 15.66 0.20 -8.94
C ARG A 51 16.58 1.25 -9.56
N ASP A 52 16.55 1.41 -10.88
CA ASP A 52 17.39 2.38 -11.57
C ASP A 52 17.07 3.82 -11.18
N GLU A 53 15.78 4.15 -11.02
CA GLU A 53 15.34 5.44 -10.50
C GLU A 53 15.84 5.70 -9.08
N VAL A 54 15.78 4.71 -8.19
CA VAL A 54 16.32 4.81 -6.82
C VAL A 54 17.82 5.10 -6.84
N LEU A 55 18.59 4.41 -7.69
CA LEU A 55 20.04 4.62 -7.80
C LEU A 55 20.37 6.05 -8.29
N GLN A 56 19.59 6.60 -9.20
CA GLN A 56 19.76 7.99 -9.66
C GLN A 56 19.48 9.00 -8.55
N VAL A 57 18.36 8.83 -7.83
CA VAL A 57 17.96 9.75 -6.75
C VAL A 57 18.95 9.69 -5.58
N VAL A 58 19.32 8.50 -5.13
CA VAL A 58 20.26 8.34 -4.01
C VAL A 58 21.67 8.82 -4.42
N GLY A 59 22.10 8.54 -5.65
CA GLY A 59 23.36 9.04 -6.18
C GLY A 59 23.42 10.57 -6.26
N ALA A 60 22.30 11.22 -6.60
CA ALA A 60 22.20 12.68 -6.65
C ALA A 60 22.16 13.36 -5.27
N ILE A 61 21.77 12.63 -4.21
CA ILE A 61 21.74 13.14 -2.82
C ILE A 61 23.11 12.97 -2.13
N ALA A 62 23.92 11.99 -2.57
CA ALA A 62 25.19 11.65 -1.95
C ALA A 62 26.41 12.41 -2.51
N GLY A 63 26.25 13.17 -3.59
CA GLY A 63 27.28 14.04 -4.20
C GLY A 63 27.05 15.51 -3.89
#